data_AF-A0A8X6SLJ7-F1
#
_entry.id   AF-A0A8X6SLJ7-F1
#
_cell.length_a   1.000
_cell.length_b   1.000
_cell.length_c   1.000
_cell.angle_alpha   90.00
_cell.angle_beta   90.00
_cell.angle_gamma   90.00
#
_symmetry.space_group_name_H-M   'P 1'
#
loop_
_entity.id
_entity.type
_entity.pdbx_description
1 polymer ?
#
loop_
_entity_poly.entity_id
_entity_poly.type
_entity_poly.pdbx_seq_one_letter_code
_entity_poly.pdbx_strand_id
1 'polypeptide(L)'
;MMNNLPSSRISPAPAFMRCGVDYAGPFQIKIIKGRGSKSIKAYIALFVCFTTRAIHLELVTDLSADAFIAALKRFISRRGKCSDIYSDCGCNFVGAYRKLMEFEKLAKSDNYNQNVSKFLTDNGIK
;
A
#
# COMPACT_ATOMS: atom_id res chain seq x y z
N MET A 1 8.58 34.01 6.95
CA MET A 1 9.03 32.99 7.92
C MET A 1 8.98 31.63 7.22
N MET A 2 10.08 30.88 7.19
CA MET A 2 10.07 29.52 6.63
C MET A 2 9.34 28.61 7.61
N ASN A 3 8.23 28.03 7.19
CA ASN A 3 7.49 27.06 7.99
C ASN A 3 8.41 25.90 8.39
N ASN A 4 8.43 25.56 9.69
CA ASN A 4 9.12 24.39 10.17
C ASN A 4 8.56 23.14 9.46
N LEU A 5 9.44 22.37 8.83
CA LEU A 5 9.06 21.09 8.24
C LEU A 5 8.64 20.12 9.36
N PRO A 6 7.63 19.28 9.13
CA PRO A 6 7.20 18.31 10.13
C PRO A 6 8.35 17.39 10.50
N SER A 7 8.44 17.04 11.79
CA SER A 7 9.51 16.19 12.34
C SER A 7 9.67 14.85 11.60
N SER A 8 8.56 14.32 11.06
CA SER A 8 8.54 13.11 10.22
C SER A 8 9.37 13.22 8.94
N ARG A 9 9.63 14.44 8.44
CA ARG A 9 10.41 14.71 7.23
C ARG A 9 11.90 14.93 7.50
N ILE A 10 12.26 15.32 8.72
CA ILE A 10 13.62 15.80 9.06
C ILE A 10 14.34 14.91 10.08
N SER A 11 13.61 14.07 10.81
CA SER A 11 14.23 13.15 11.76
C SER A 11 14.96 12.03 11.01
N PRO A 12 16.17 11.64 11.44
CA PRO A 12 16.81 10.43 10.93
C PRO A 12 15.95 9.18 11.19
N ALA A 13 15.94 8.24 10.23
CA ALA A 13 15.33 6.92 10.35
C ALA A 13 15.84 6.01 9.22
N PRO A 14 15.76 4.67 9.35
CA PRO A 14 16.01 3.75 8.24
C PRO A 14 15.26 4.12 6.95
N ALA A 15 15.83 3.76 5.81
CA ALA A 15 15.20 3.98 4.51
C ALA A 15 13.80 3.34 4.48
N PHE A 16 12.86 4.06 3.86
CA PHE A 16 11.44 3.69 3.74
C PHE A 16 10.67 3.51 5.07
N MET A 17 11.24 3.79 6.24
CA MET A 17 10.49 3.70 7.51
C MET A 17 9.29 4.68 7.54
N ARG A 18 9.51 5.91 7.06
CA ARG A 18 8.48 6.93 6.87
C ARG A 18 8.39 7.29 5.40
N CYS A 19 7.20 7.14 4.81
CA CYS A 19 6.99 7.37 3.39
C CYS A 19 5.76 8.24 3.11
N GLY A 20 5.83 9.04 2.05
CA GLY A 20 4.65 9.57 1.39
C GLY A 20 4.23 8.63 0.27
N VAL A 21 2.94 8.60 -0.05
CA VAL A 21 2.41 7.90 -1.21
C VAL A 21 1.46 8.78 -2.01
N ASP A 22 1.60 8.73 -3.32
CA ASP A 22 0.74 9.43 -4.28
C ASP A 22 0.55 8.56 -5.54
N TYR A 23 -0.39 8.92 -6.39
CA TYR A 23 -0.63 8.27 -7.67
C TYR A 23 -0.25 9.18 -8.84
N ALA A 24 0.52 8.64 -9.79
CA ALA A 24 0.71 9.26 -11.10
C ALA A 24 -0.12 8.52 -12.16
N GLY A 25 -0.71 9.27 -13.09
CA GLY A 25 -1.44 8.73 -14.22
C GLY A 25 -2.58 9.65 -14.70
N PRO A 26 -3.47 9.15 -15.56
CA PRO A 26 -3.47 7.80 -16.13
C PRO A 26 -2.43 7.63 -17.25
N PHE A 27 -1.76 6.47 -17.28
CA PHE A 27 -0.90 6.03 -18.38
C PHE A 27 -1.61 4.99 -19.23
N GLN A 28 -1.40 5.04 -20.55
CA GLN A 28 -1.83 3.99 -21.47
C GLN A 28 -0.74 2.94 -21.58
N ILE A 29 -1.00 1.72 -21.11
CA ILE A 29 -0.05 0.60 -21.19
C ILE A 29 -0.58 -0.52 -22.07
N LYS A 30 0.34 -1.25 -22.71
CA LYS A 30 0.03 -2.52 -23.39
C LYS A 30 0.60 -3.66 -22.57
N ILE A 31 -0.26 -4.61 -22.17
CA ILE A 31 0.19 -5.80 -21.43
C ILE A 31 0.95 -6.75 -22.36
N ILE A 32 0.51 -6.85 -23.62
CA ILE A 32 1.09 -7.75 -24.63
C ILE A 32 1.61 -6.93 -25.81
N LYS A 33 2.82 -7.24 -26.28
CA LYS A 33 3.38 -6.67 -27.51
C LYS A 33 2.74 -7.34 -28.74
N GLY A 34 2.32 -6.55 -29.73
CA GLY A 34 1.74 -7.08 -30.97
C GLY A 34 0.76 -6.11 -31.64
N ARG A 35 0.51 -6.33 -32.94
CA ARG A 35 -0.55 -5.62 -33.69
C ARG A 35 -1.91 -6.01 -33.13
N GLY A 36 -2.81 -5.04 -32.96
CA GLY A 36 -4.15 -5.26 -32.40
C GLY A 36 -4.24 -5.37 -30.87
N SER A 37 -3.11 -5.31 -30.15
CA SER A 37 -3.12 -5.34 -28.68
C SER A 37 -3.80 -4.11 -28.09
N LYS A 38 -4.86 -4.33 -27.30
CA LYS A 38 -5.62 -3.28 -26.62
C LYS A 38 -4.75 -2.64 -25.53
N SER A 39 -4.73 -1.31 -25.49
CA SER A 39 -4.16 -0.58 -24.37
C SER A 39 -5.17 -0.51 -23.23
N ILE A 40 -4.66 -0.51 -22.00
CA ILE A 40 -5.44 -0.29 -20.79
C ILE A 40 -4.91 0.95 -20.06
N LYS A 41 -5.78 1.60 -19.29
CA LYS A 41 -5.34 2.62 -18.33
C LYS A 41 -4.63 1.93 -17.17
N ALA A 42 -3.53 2.52 -16.73
CA ALA A 42 -2.83 2.14 -15.52
C ALA A 42 -2.33 3.40 -14.82
N TYR A 43 -1.97 3.23 -13.56
CA TYR A 43 -1.44 4.26 -12.70
C TYR A 43 -0.18 3.72 -12.02
N ILE A 44 0.60 4.62 -11.46
CA ILE A 44 1.79 4.26 -10.68
C ILE A 44 1.55 4.77 -9.26
N ALA A 45 1.61 3.89 -8.26
CA ALA A 45 1.71 4.28 -6.87
C ALA A 45 3.18 4.63 -6.57
N LEU A 46 3.42 5.87 -6.17
CA LEU A 46 4.74 6.43 -5.89
C LEU A 46 4.96 6.48 -4.39
N PHE A 47 5.81 5.61 -3.87
CA PHE A 47 6.24 5.66 -2.47
C PHE A 47 7.54 6.46 -2.38
N VAL A 48 7.49 7.60 -1.69
CA VAL A 48 8.63 8.51 -1.50
C VAL A 48 9.14 8.40 -0.07
N CYS A 49 10.38 7.93 0.11
CA CYS A 49 11.02 7.89 1.42
C CYS A 49 11.32 9.30 1.94
N PHE A 50 10.91 9.60 3.16
CA PHE A 50 11.16 10.92 3.76
C PHE A 50 12.60 11.11 4.23
N THR A 51 13.29 10.04 4.63
CA THR A 51 14.70 10.09 5.04
C THR A 51 15.62 10.33 3.84
N THR A 52 15.52 9.50 2.81
CA THR A 52 16.53 9.45 1.73
C THR A 52 16.07 10.10 0.43
N ARG A 53 14.78 10.46 0.31
CA ARG A 53 14.14 10.87 -0.95
C ARG A 53 14.13 9.78 -2.03
N ALA A 54 14.49 8.55 -1.69
CA ALA A 54 14.37 7.43 -2.62
C ALA A 54 12.90 7.17 -2.97
N ILE A 55 12.66 6.87 -4.25
CA ILE A 55 11.33 6.60 -4.78
C ILE A 55 11.21 5.11 -5.11
N HIS A 56 10.08 4.51 -4.73
CA HIS A 56 9.69 3.17 -5.14
C HIS A 56 8.37 3.24 -5.90
N LEU A 57 8.32 2.59 -7.06
CA LEU A 57 7.20 2.66 -7.99
C LEU A 57 6.51 1.30 -8.08
N GLU A 58 5.20 1.30 -7.92
CA GLU A 58 4.36 0.11 -8.09
C GLU A 58 3.30 0.38 -9.15
N LEU A 59 3.23 -0.49 -10.16
CA LEU A 59 2.19 -0.40 -11.18
C LEU A 59 0.85 -0.87 -10.62
N VAL A 60 -0.22 -0.18 -10.97
CA VAL A 60 -1.58 -0.44 -10.51
C VAL A 60 -2.56 -0.21 -11.66
N THR A 61 -3.52 -1.12 -11.80
CA THR A 61 -4.45 -1.15 -12.93
C THR A 61 -5.63 -0.20 -12.78
N ASP A 62 -5.91 0.25 -11.55
CA ASP A 62 -7.01 1.13 -11.22
C ASP A 62 -6.74 1.89 -9.90
N LEU A 63 -7.66 2.80 -9.57
CA LEU A 63 -7.65 3.60 -8.34
C LEU A 63 -8.61 3.04 -7.28
N SER A 64 -8.74 1.72 -7.17
CA SER A 64 -9.50 1.10 -6.09
C SER A 64 -8.65 0.95 -4.82
N ALA A 65 -9.33 0.79 -3.68
CA ALA A 65 -8.67 0.46 -2.42
C ALA A 65 -7.94 -0.90 -2.48
N ASP A 66 -8.49 -1.88 -3.19
CA ASP A 66 -7.89 -3.22 -3.30
C ASP A 66 -6.61 -3.19 -4.15
N ALA A 67 -6.61 -2.44 -5.25
CA ALA A 67 -5.42 -2.22 -6.05
C ALA A 67 -4.32 -1.52 -5.24
N PHE A 68 -4.68 -0.53 -4.41
CA PHE A 68 -3.73 0.10 -3.50
C PHE A 68 -3.18 -0.87 -2.45
N ILE A 69 -4.02 -1.67 -1.78
CA ILE A 69 -3.56 -2.67 -0.80
C ILE A 69 -2.62 -3.68 -1.46
N ALA A 70 -2.90 -4.10 -2.69
CA ALA A 70 -2.00 -4.98 -3.45
C ALA A 70 -0.65 -4.32 -3.73
N ALA A 71 -0.63 -3.03 -4.10
CA ALA A 71 0.60 -2.26 -4.28
C ALA A 71 1.39 -2.10 -2.97
N LEU A 72 0.69 -1.77 -1.88
CA LEU A 72 1.27 -1.65 -0.54
C LEU A 72 1.93 -2.95 -0.09
N LYS A 73 1.29 -4.10 -0.33
CA LYS A 73 1.88 -5.43 -0.06
C LYS A 73 3.17 -5.66 -0.84
N ARG A 74 3.21 -5.33 -2.14
CA ARG A 74 4.43 -5.45 -2.97
C ARG A 74 5.54 -4.53 -2.48
N PHE A 75 5.21 -3.28 -2.18
CA PHE A 75 6.15 -2.31 -1.61
C PHE A 75 6.76 -2.80 -0.30
N ILE A 76 5.92 -3.20 0.68
CA ILE A 76 6.39 -3.69 1.98
C ILE A 76 7.23 -4.96 1.82
N SER A 77 6.83 -5.87 0.93
CA SER A 77 7.60 -7.09 0.65
C SER A 77 9.00 -6.80 0.12
N ARG A 78 9.21 -5.70 -0.62
CA ARG A 78 10.52 -5.33 -1.17
C ARG A 78 11.32 -4.36 -0.30
N ARG A 79 10.66 -3.46 0.42
CA ARG A 79 11.32 -2.36 1.16
C ARG A 79 11.29 -2.55 2.68
N GLY A 80 10.53 -3.52 3.18
CA GLY A 80 10.28 -3.70 4.60
C GLY A 80 9.05 -2.94 5.07
N LYS A 81 8.68 -3.16 6.33
CA LYS A 81 7.51 -2.53 6.95
C LYS A 81 7.80 -1.06 7.25
N CYS A 82 6.90 -0.18 6.84
CA CYS A 82 6.91 1.22 7.25
C CYS A 82 6.30 1.37 8.64
N SER A 83 6.76 2.36 9.40
CA SER A 83 6.04 2.84 10.58
C SER A 83 4.90 3.76 10.19
N ASP A 84 5.17 4.69 9.26
CA ASP A 84 4.24 5.75 8.87
C ASP A 84 4.16 5.87 7.35
N ILE A 85 2.93 5.92 6.84
CA ILE A 85 2.64 6.20 5.43
C ILE A 85 1.68 7.38 5.37
N TYR A 86 2.06 8.42 4.64
CA TYR A 86 1.28 9.64 4.43
C TYR A 86 0.72 9.65 3.02
N SER A 87 -0.58 9.87 2.86
CA SER A 87 -1.25 10.02 1.57
C SER A 87 -2.10 11.29 1.56
N ASP A 88 -2.67 11.63 0.40
CA ASP A 88 -3.83 12.53 0.37
C ASP A 88 -5.11 11.81 0.85
N CYS A 89 -6.23 12.53 0.88
CA CYS A 89 -7.54 12.00 1.23
C CYS A 89 -8.26 11.31 0.05
N GLY A 90 -7.53 10.81 -0.94
CA GLY A 90 -8.11 10.07 -2.06
C GLY A 90 -8.94 8.88 -1.60
N CYS A 91 -10.08 8.64 -2.28
CA CYS A 91 -11.02 7.58 -1.91
C CYS A 91 -10.39 6.17 -1.88
N ASN A 92 -9.40 5.94 -2.74
CA ASN A 92 -8.57 4.73 -2.76
C ASN A 92 -7.81 4.54 -1.43
N PHE A 93 -7.15 5.58 -0.94
CA PHE A 93 -6.38 5.53 0.30
C PHE A 93 -7.29 5.46 1.52
N VAL A 94 -8.34 6.28 1.58
CA VAL A 94 -9.32 6.27 2.67
C VAL A 94 -10.03 4.91 2.74
N GLY A 95 -10.43 4.36 1.59
CA GLY A 95 -11.03 3.04 1.51
C GLY A 95 -10.09 1.93 1.96
N ALA A 96 -8.82 2.00 1.57
CA ALA A 96 -7.81 1.04 2.01
C ALA A 96 -7.52 1.12 3.51
N TYR A 97 -7.42 2.34 4.06
CA TYR A 97 -7.28 2.56 5.49
C TYR A 97 -8.42 1.90 6.27
N ARG A 98 -9.68 2.11 5.86
CA ARG A 98 -10.84 1.46 6.49
C ARG A 98 -10.74 -0.07 6.47
N LYS A 99 -10.38 -0.66 5.32
CA LYS A 99 -10.20 -2.12 5.19
C LYS A 99 -9.09 -2.64 6.10
N LEU A 100 -7.98 -1.92 6.22
CA LEU A 100 -6.87 -2.30 7.10
C LEU A 100 -7.27 -2.23 8.58
N MET A 101 -8.03 -1.20 8.99
CA MET A 101 -8.54 -1.08 10.36
C MET A 101 -9.54 -2.18 10.70
N GLU A 102 -10.41 -2.54 9.76
CA GLU A 102 -11.33 -3.67 9.92
C GLU A 102 -10.57 -4.99 10.10
N PHE A 103 -9.55 -5.22 9.26
CA PHE A 103 -8.70 -6.40 9.37
C PHE A 103 -7.96 -6.43 10.72
N GLU A 104 -7.43 -5.30 11.19
CA GLU A 104 -6.79 -5.22 12.50
C GLU A 104 -7.77 -5.58 13.63
N LYS A 105 -9.01 -5.07 13.57
CA LYS A 105 -10.05 -5.38 14.55
C LYS A 105 -10.40 -6.87 14.55
N LEU A 106 -10.52 -7.49 13.37
CA LEU A 106 -10.77 -8.92 13.24
C LEU A 106 -9.61 -9.75 13.79
N ALA A 107 -8.37 -9.38 13.45
CA ALA A 107 -7.17 -10.08 13.91
C ALA A 107 -6.98 -10.00 15.43
N LYS A 108 -7.47 -8.95 16.08
CA LYS A 108 -7.46 -8.80 17.54
C LYS A 108 -8.67 -9.43 18.24
N SER A 109 -9.65 -9.94 17.49
CA SER A 109 -10.85 -10.55 18.08
C SER A 109 -10.57 -11.97 18.54
N ASP A 110 -10.65 -12.22 19.85
CA ASP A 110 -10.46 -13.56 20.42
C ASP A 110 -11.44 -14.59 19.85
N ASN A 111 -12.71 -14.21 19.71
CA ASN A 111 -13.73 -15.09 19.12
C ASN A 111 -13.39 -15.47 17.67
N TYR A 112 -12.94 -14.51 16.86
CA TYR A 112 -12.52 -14.78 15.48
C TYR A 112 -11.31 -15.74 15.47
N ASN A 113 -10.29 -15.45 16.28
CA ASN A 113 -9.08 -16.27 16.36
C ASN A 113 -9.36 -17.69 16.87
N GLN A 114 -10.27 -17.85 17.83
CA GLN A 114 -10.71 -19.17 18.30
C GLN A 114 -11.44 -19.95 17.21
N ASN A 115 -12.34 -19.29 16.46
CA ASN A 115 -13.06 -19.92 15.35
C ASN A 115 -12.12 -20.34 14.22
N VAL A 116 -11.13 -19.51 13.88
CA VAL A 116 -10.09 -19.87 12.90
C VAL A 116 -9.27 -21.05 13.40
N SER A 117 -8.80 -21.04 14.65
CA SER A 117 -8.04 -22.14 15.25
C SER A 117 -8.81 -23.46 15.24
N LYS A 118 -10.10 -23.40 15.60
CA LYS A 118 -11.01 -24.54 15.55
C LYS A 118 -11.16 -25.07 14.12
N PHE A 119 -11.42 -24.19 13.14
CA PHE A 119 -11.53 -24.57 11.74
C PHE A 119 -10.27 -25.25 11.21
N LEU A 120 -9.09 -24.71 11.52
CA LEU A 120 -7.80 -25.30 11.12
C LEU A 120 -7.61 -26.70 11.72
N THR A 121 -7.96 -26.86 13.00
CA THR A 121 -7.88 -28.14 13.71
C THR A 121 -8.84 -29.17 13.13
N ASP A 122 -10.11 -28.80 12.93
CA ASP A 122 -11.16 -29.68 12.41
C ASP A 122 -10.86 -30.17 10.98
N ASN A 123 -10.12 -29.37 10.19
CA ASN A 123 -9.72 -29.71 8.83
C ASN A 123 -8.28 -30.28 8.73
N GLY A 124 -7.60 -30.48 9.86
CA GLY A 124 -6.23 -31.02 9.88
C GLY A 124 -5.20 -30.15 9.16
N ILE A 125 -5.46 -28.85 9.03
CA ILE A 125 -4.55 -27.88 8.40
C ILE A 125 -3.51 -27.49 9.45
N LYS A 126 -2.27 -27.94 9.24
CA LYS A 126 -1.12 -27.65 10.10
C LYS A 126 -0.39 -26.37 9.68
#